data_AF-F8GH61-F1
#
_entry.id   AF-F8GH61-F1
#
_cell.length_a   1.000
_cell.length_b   1.000
_cell.length_c   1.000
_cell.angle_alpha   90.00
_cell.angle_beta   90.00
_cell.angle_gamma   90.00
#
_symmetry.space_group_name_H-M   'P 1'
#
loop_
_entity.id
_entity.type
_entity.pdbx_description
1 polymer ?
#
loop_
_entity_poly.entity_id
_entity_poly.type
_entity_poly.pdbx_seq_one_letter_code
_entity_poly.pdbx_strand_id
1 'polypeptide(L)'
;MCGGIQYQDHKIYFPQPDARLPVLLRHGGVTWVIWGKRKIEGSGKFPNGGWARIDSIKSGKWKSWHPRPVLIPAESFMEKDHDKQSH
;
A
#
# COMPACT_ATOMS: atom_id res chain seq x y z
N MET A 1 5.84 -5.93 -8.69
CA MET A 1 5.42 -4.82 -7.80
C MET A 1 3.96 -5.04 -7.48
N CYS A 2 3.59 -5.06 -6.19
CA CYS A 2 2.20 -5.23 -5.77
C CYS A 2 1.30 -4.11 -6.33
N GLY A 3 0.36 -4.49 -7.18
CA GLY A 3 -0.60 -3.61 -7.86
C GLY A 3 -2.00 -3.62 -7.23
N GLY A 4 -2.30 -4.61 -6.40
CA GLY A 4 -3.57 -4.76 -5.70
C GLY A 4 -3.50 -5.79 -4.58
N ILE A 5 -4.55 -5.84 -3.77
CA ILE A 5 -4.74 -6.88 -2.75
C ILE A 5 -6.17 -7.43 -2.82
N GLN A 6 -6.36 -8.64 -2.33
CA GLN A 6 -7.68 -9.18 -2.02
C GLN A 6 -7.89 -9.19 -0.51
N TYR A 7 -9.07 -8.74 -0.07
CA TYR A 7 -9.48 -8.75 1.32
C TYR A 7 -10.98 -9.02 1.41
N GLN A 8 -11.38 -10.09 2.12
CA GLN A 8 -12.77 -10.50 2.27
C GLN A 8 -13.49 -10.60 0.92
N ASP A 9 -12.87 -11.32 -0.04
CA ASP A 9 -13.36 -11.47 -1.42
C ASP A 9 -13.45 -10.18 -2.26
N HIS A 10 -13.02 -9.04 -1.72
CA HIS A 10 -12.98 -7.76 -2.45
C HIS A 10 -11.57 -7.48 -2.98
N LYS A 11 -11.50 -7.13 -4.26
CA LYS A 11 -10.26 -6.72 -4.92
C LYS A 11 -10.07 -5.21 -4.83
N ILE A 12 -8.93 -4.78 -4.29
CA ILE A 12 -8.56 -3.37 -4.13
C ILE A 12 -7.31 -3.11 -4.96
N TYR A 13 -7.37 -2.13 -5.88
CA TYR A 13 -6.27 -1.85 -6.79
C TYR A 13 -5.64 -0.50 -6.50
N PHE A 14 -4.31 -0.44 -6.40
CA PHE A 14 -3.59 0.82 -6.13
C PHE A 14 -3.91 1.97 -7.11
N PRO A 15 -4.05 1.73 -8.44
CA PRO A 15 -4.38 2.78 -9.40
C PRO A 15 -5.75 3.43 -9.17
N GLN A 16 -6.66 2.79 -8.43
CA GLN A 16 -7.94 3.40 -8.11
C GLN A 16 -7.72 4.65 -7.25
N PRO A 17 -8.40 5.77 -7.56
CA PRO A 17 -8.44 6.94 -6.69
C PRO A 17 -8.87 6.54 -5.28
N ASP A 18 -8.24 7.14 -4.27
CA ASP A 18 -8.56 6.93 -2.86
C ASP A 18 -8.47 5.48 -2.35
N ALA A 19 -7.85 4.56 -3.10
CA ALA A 19 -7.75 3.17 -2.66
C ALA A 19 -7.08 3.10 -1.29
N ARG A 20 -7.67 2.31 -0.39
CA ARG A 20 -7.27 2.17 1.01
C ARG A 20 -6.82 0.75 1.30
N LEU A 21 -5.92 0.60 2.27
CA LEU A 21 -5.52 -0.69 2.79
C LEU A 21 -6.18 -0.95 4.15
N PRO A 22 -6.67 -2.17 4.39
CA PRO A 22 -7.01 -2.60 5.74
C PRO A 22 -5.72 -2.75 6.55
N VAL A 23 -5.73 -2.23 7.77
CA VAL A 23 -4.64 -2.34 8.73
C VAL A 23 -5.17 -2.98 10.00
N LEU A 24 -4.56 -4.09 10.38
CA LEU A 24 -4.89 -4.81 11.60
C LEU A 24 -4.38 -4.04 12.82
N LEU A 25 -5.29 -3.71 13.73
CA LEU A 25 -5.02 -3.09 15.01
C LEU A 25 -4.61 -4.15 16.03
N ARG A 26 -3.85 -3.76 17.05
CA ARG A 26 -3.36 -4.69 18.10
C ARG A 26 -4.47 -5.43 18.84
N HIS A 27 -5.67 -4.87 18.92
CA HIS A 27 -6.84 -5.48 19.55
C HIS A 27 -7.67 -6.34 18.58
N GLY A 28 -7.18 -6.62 17.38
CA GLY A 28 -7.84 -7.46 16.37
C GLY A 28 -8.82 -6.72 15.45
N GLY A 29 -9.14 -5.45 15.72
CA GLY A 29 -9.95 -4.62 14.83
C GLY A 29 -9.21 -4.23 13.54
N VAL A 30 -9.94 -3.75 12.54
CA VAL A 30 -9.36 -3.27 11.27
C VAL A 30 -9.67 -1.79 11.09
N THR A 31 -8.65 -1.01 10.70
CA THR A 31 -8.82 0.37 10.25
C THR A 31 -8.40 0.52 8.79
N TRP A 32 -8.86 1.57 8.12
CA TRP A 32 -8.60 1.81 6.71
C TRP A 32 -7.71 3.03 6.53
N VAL A 33 -6.56 2.84 5.88
CA VAL A 33 -5.60 3.92 5.60
C VAL A 33 -5.44 4.13 4.11
N ILE A 34 -5.27 5.37 3.66
CA ILE A 34 -5.02 5.66 2.25
C ILE A 34 -3.75 4.93 1.79
N TRP A 35 -3.85 4.23 0.67
CA TRP A 35 -2.74 3.47 0.12
C TRP A 35 -1.80 4.37 -0.65
N GLY A 36 -0.70 4.77 0.00
CA GLY A 36 0.39 5.50 -0.63
C GLY A 36 -0.06 6.80 -1.30
N LYS A 37 0.69 7.22 -2.32
CA LYS A 37 0.41 8.46 -3.06
C LYS A 37 0.51 8.23 -4.57
N ARG A 38 -0.47 8.70 -5.34
CA ARG A 38 -0.46 8.68 -6.80
C ARG A 38 0.19 9.94 -7.36
N LYS A 39 0.76 9.83 -8.56
CA LYS A 39 1.38 10.98 -9.25
C LYS A 39 0.38 12.10 -9.55
N ILE A 40 -0.89 11.76 -9.77
CA ILE A 40 -1.96 12.72 -10.11
C ILE A 40 -2.37 13.59 -8.91
N GLU A 41 -2.07 13.17 -7.68
CA GLU A 41 -2.43 13.89 -6.43
C GLU A 41 -1.51 15.09 -6.14
N GLY A 42 -0.63 15.47 -7.07
CA GLY A 42 0.17 16.70 -7.01
C GLY A 42 1.43 16.65 -6.14
N SER A 43 1.98 17.82 -5.81
CA SER A 43 3.11 17.95 -4.88
C SER A 43 2.62 17.70 -3.45
N GLY A 44 3.28 16.79 -2.75
CA GLY A 44 2.84 16.36 -1.42
C GLY A 44 4.03 15.86 -0.62
N LYS A 45 3.86 15.79 0.70
CA LYS A 45 4.93 15.44 1.65
C LYS A 45 5.40 13.99 1.58
N PHE A 46 4.63 13.09 0.93
CA PHE A 46 4.94 11.68 0.82
C PHE A 46 5.53 11.32 -0.56
N PRO A 47 6.43 10.32 -0.61
CA PRO A 47 6.94 9.80 -1.88
C PRO A 47 5.79 9.19 -2.71
N ASN A 48 5.90 9.32 -4.03
CA ASN A 48 4.94 8.72 -4.95
C ASN A 48 5.10 7.19 -4.98
N GLY A 49 3.99 6.47 -4.95
CA GLY A 49 3.91 5.02 -5.00
C GLY A 49 3.11 4.41 -3.84
N GLY A 50 2.78 3.14 -3.99
CA GLY A 50 2.09 2.32 -2.96
C GLY A 50 3.01 1.35 -2.23
N TRP A 51 4.31 1.40 -2.46
CA TRP A 51 5.26 0.42 -1.96
C TRP A 51 6.59 1.07 -1.60
N ALA A 52 7.34 0.39 -0.73
CA ALA A 52 8.66 0.81 -0.30
C ALA A 52 9.61 -0.40 -0.34
N ARG A 53 10.82 -0.22 -0.87
CA ARG A 53 11.85 -1.27 -0.82
C ARG A 53 12.30 -1.47 0.62
N ILE A 54 12.38 -2.72 1.07
CA ILE A 54 12.82 -3.04 2.44
C ILE A 54 14.22 -2.48 2.74
N ASP A 55 15.14 -2.52 1.79
CA ASP A 55 16.50 -1.97 1.95
C ASP A 55 16.48 -0.44 2.11
N SER A 56 15.53 0.24 1.47
CA SER A 56 15.33 1.69 1.61
C SER A 56 14.83 2.03 3.02
N ILE A 57 13.95 1.21 3.58
CA ILE A 57 13.48 1.34 4.97
C ILE A 57 14.64 1.09 5.95
N LYS A 58 15.36 -0.04 5.79
CA LYS A 58 16.47 -0.44 6.67
C LYS A 58 17.64 0.54 6.65
N SER A 59 17.96 1.13 5.50
CA SER A 59 18.98 2.18 5.36
C SER A 59 18.56 3.53 5.96
N GLY A 60 17.37 3.64 6.54
CA GLY A 60 16.91 4.83 7.25
C GLY A 60 16.42 5.95 6.35
N LYS A 61 16.30 5.73 5.02
CA LYS A 61 15.78 6.75 4.10
C LYS A 61 14.38 7.21 4.48
N TRP A 62 13.61 6.36 5.16
CA TRP A 62 12.24 6.66 5.58
C TRP A 62 12.13 7.36 6.95
N LYS A 63 13.23 7.57 7.69
CA LYS A 63 13.19 8.05 9.09
C LYS A 63 12.44 9.37 9.28
N SER A 64 12.57 10.31 8.34
CA SER A 64 11.89 11.61 8.39
C SER A 64 10.36 11.51 8.40
N TRP A 65 9.79 10.43 7.85
CA TRP A 65 8.35 10.17 7.85
C TRP A 65 7.86 9.36 9.06
N HIS A 66 8.75 9.04 10.01
CA HIS A 66 8.42 8.34 11.25
C HIS A 66 7.61 7.05 11.01
N PRO A 67 8.11 6.11 10.16
CA PRO A 67 7.35 4.96 9.72
C PRO A 67 7.03 4.04 10.90
N ARG A 68 5.82 3.51 10.91
CA ARG A 68 5.35 2.54 11.91
C ARG A 68 5.03 1.21 11.20
N PRO A 69 5.58 0.08 11.65
CA PRO A 69 5.20 -1.22 11.12
C PRO A 69 3.72 -1.51 11.39
N VAL A 70 3.02 -2.00 10.37
CA VAL A 70 1.62 -2.40 10.43
C VAL A 70 1.43 -3.74 9.72
N LEU A 71 0.35 -4.44 10.05
CA LEU A 71 -0.05 -5.66 9.37
C LEU A 71 -1.25 -5.37 8.46
N ILE A 72 -1.18 -5.83 7.21
CA ILE A 72 -2.27 -5.76 6.24
C ILE A 72 -2.86 -7.18 6.15
N PRO A 73 -4.11 -7.41 6.59
CA PRO A 73 -4.70 -8.74 6.64
C PRO A 73 -5.22 -9.18 5.26
N ALA A 74 -4.44 -9.05 4.20
CA ALA A 74 -4.83 -9.46 2.85
C ALA A 74 -4.79 -10.99 2.68
N GLU A 75 -5.74 -11.53 1.91
CA GLU A 75 -5.80 -12.95 1.52
C GLU A 75 -4.79 -13.26 0.42
N SER A 76 -4.63 -12.32 -0.53
CA SER A 76 -3.69 -12.41 -1.62
C SER A 76 -3.23 -11.01 -2.05
N PHE A 77 -2.11 -10.96 -2.77
CA PHE A 77 -1.64 -9.76 -3.45
C PHE A 77 -1.66 -9.98 -4.95
N MET A 78 -1.83 -8.89 -5.70
CA MET A 78 -1.92 -8.92 -7.15
C MET A 78 -0.71 -8.26 -7.76
N GLU A 79 -0.16 -8.87 -8.80
CA GLU A 79 0.90 -8.27 -9.61
C GLU A 79 0.39 -7.99 -11.03
N LYS A 80 0.99 -7.00 -11.66
CA LYS A 80 0.71 -6.73 -13.06
C LYS A 80 1.46 -7.72 -13.93
N ASP A 81 0.75 -8.34 -14.85
CA ASP A 81 1.35 -9.09 -15.96
C ASP A 81 1.99 -8.14 -16.99
N HIS A 82 2.58 -8.72 -18.04
CA HIS A 82 3.17 -7.96 -19.14
C HIS A 82 2.16 -7.07 -19.88
N ASP A 83 0.88 -7.43 -19.85
CA ASP A 83 -0.24 -6.70 -20.45
C ASP A 83 -0.86 -5.65 -19.51
N LYS A 84 -0.23 -5.40 -18.35
CA LYS A 84 -0.64 -4.45 -17.30
C LYS A 84 -1.95 -4.83 -16.59
N GLN A 85 -2.48 -6.04 -16.78
CA GLN A 85 -3.62 -6.57 -16.04
C GLN A 85 -3.14 -7.10 -14.69
N SER A 86 -3.94 -6.85 -13.65
CA SER A 86 -3.63 -7.29 -12.28
C SER A 86 -4.36 -8.60 -12.00
N HIS A 87 -3.62 -9.66 -11.67
CA HIS A 87 -4.15 -10.99 -11.34
C HIS A 87 -4.02 -11.26 -9.85
#